data_AF-A0A0F8XQV9-F1
#
_entry.id   AF-A0A0F8XQV9-F1
#
_cell.length_a   1.000
_cell.length_b   1.000
_cell.length_c   1.000
_cell.angle_alpha   90.00
_cell.angle_beta   90.00
_cell.angle_gamma   90.00
#
_symmetry.space_group_name_H-M   'P 1'
#
loop_
_entity.id
_entity.type
_entity.pdbx_description
1 polymer ?
#
loop_
_entity_poly.entity_id
_entity_poly.type
_entity_poly.pdbx_seq_one_letter_code
_entity_poly.pdbx_strand_id
1 'polypeptide(L)'
;LLGGCDSGSGPSSANTPQEMFQHVIQKPIPASVANLQGVGDTWQGYSLYLRFNASKADIDAVIAQGFKPATWQSISFRFNLPSGYDRFTPAWGPGSIPTKECYELSNLKNGWTHSGTHYLVIDRSTGTVYFYGIGA
;
A
#
# COMPACT_ATOMS: atom_id res chain seq x y z
N LEU A 1 -34.77 -16.64 13.10
CA LEU A 1 -35.23 -16.19 11.77
C LEU A 1 -35.32 -14.67 11.80
N LEU A 2 -34.20 -14.02 11.47
CA LEU A 2 -34.00 -13.14 10.29
C LEU A 2 -34.13 -11.70 10.79
N GLY A 3 -33.26 -10.74 10.52
CA GLY A 3 -32.10 -10.63 9.66
C GLY A 3 -31.82 -9.13 9.63
N GLY A 4 -30.60 -8.72 9.96
CA GLY A 4 -30.16 -7.33 9.88
C GLY A 4 -28.87 -7.33 9.09
N CYS A 5 -28.99 -7.01 7.81
CA CYS A 5 -27.94 -7.08 6.80
C CYS A 5 -26.68 -6.33 7.26
N ASP A 6 -25.56 -7.07 7.29
CA ASP A 6 -24.22 -6.52 7.35
C ASP A 6 -24.08 -5.43 6.30
N SER A 7 -24.04 -4.18 6.75
CA SER A 7 -23.82 -3.00 5.92
C SER A 7 -22.32 -2.79 5.65
N GLY A 8 -21.56 -3.89 5.61
CA GLY A 8 -20.10 -3.91 5.55
C GLY A 8 -19.54 -4.18 4.16
N SER A 9 -20.30 -3.94 3.08
CA SER A 9 -19.84 -4.14 1.69
C SER A 9 -18.92 -3.01 1.21
N GLY A 10 -17.95 -2.63 2.03
CA GLY A 10 -16.77 -1.92 1.55
C GLY A 10 -15.67 -2.94 1.25
N PRO A 11 -14.81 -2.67 0.27
CA PRO A 11 -13.78 -3.59 -0.20
C PRO A 11 -12.82 -3.93 0.95
N SER A 12 -13.05 -5.10 1.51
CA SER A 12 -12.00 -5.86 2.16
C SER A 12 -11.68 -6.98 1.19
N SER A 13 -10.49 -6.97 0.61
CA SER A 13 -9.83 -8.24 0.36
C SER A 13 -10.01 -9.06 1.64
N ALA A 14 -10.35 -10.35 1.54
CA ALA A 14 -10.44 -11.20 2.72
C ALA A 14 -9.14 -11.25 3.55
N ASN A 15 -8.05 -10.70 3.00
CA ASN A 15 -6.75 -10.54 3.62
C ASN A 15 -6.69 -9.35 4.60
N THR A 16 -6.02 -9.56 5.71
CA THR A 16 -5.59 -8.53 6.65
C THR A 16 -4.51 -7.62 6.03
N PRO A 17 -4.31 -6.39 6.55
CA PRO A 17 -3.19 -5.53 6.12
C PRO A 17 -1.81 -6.22 6.22
N GLN A 18 -1.64 -7.10 7.20
CA GLN A 18 -0.43 -7.90 7.41
C GLN A 18 -0.23 -8.90 6.26
N GLU A 19 -1.27 -9.62 5.87
CA GLU A 19 -1.20 -10.56 4.74
C GLU A 19 -0.96 -9.83 3.41
N MET A 20 -1.63 -8.70 3.20
CA MET A 20 -1.37 -7.83 2.05
C MET A 20 0.10 -7.42 2.00
N PHE A 21 0.64 -6.86 3.10
CA PHE A 21 2.04 -6.44 3.19
C PHE A 21 3.00 -7.59 2.91
N GLN A 22 2.76 -8.76 3.51
CA GLN A 22 3.63 -9.91 3.32
C GLN A 22 3.65 -10.41 1.88
N HIS A 23 2.53 -10.26 1.17
CA HIS A 23 2.42 -10.70 -0.21
C HIS A 23 3.07 -9.72 -1.20
N VAL A 24 2.92 -8.42 -0.97
CA VAL A 24 3.31 -7.40 -1.96
C VAL A 24 4.56 -6.61 -1.60
N ILE A 25 5.03 -6.64 -0.36
CA ILE A 25 6.24 -5.90 0.05
C ILE A 25 7.34 -6.84 0.49
N GLN A 26 7.13 -7.61 1.57
CA GLN A 26 8.14 -8.55 2.06
C GLN A 26 7.59 -9.47 3.15
N LYS A 27 8.12 -10.69 3.21
CA LYS A 27 7.86 -11.67 4.28
C LYS A 27 9.20 -12.17 4.85
N PRO A 28 9.41 -12.15 6.18
CA PRO A 28 8.48 -11.69 7.23
C PRO A 28 8.33 -10.15 7.25
N ILE A 29 7.34 -9.64 7.99
CA ILE A 29 7.22 -8.21 8.27
C ILE A 29 8.38 -7.81 9.20
N PRO A 30 9.21 -6.81 8.85
CA PRO A 30 10.27 -6.35 9.74
C PRO A 30 9.72 -5.83 11.06
N ALA A 31 10.47 -6.04 12.14
CA ALA A 31 10.05 -5.63 13.48
C ALA A 31 9.84 -4.11 13.65
N SER A 32 10.43 -3.29 12.78
CA SER A 32 10.25 -1.84 12.81
C SER A 32 8.92 -1.37 12.18
N VAL A 33 8.23 -2.25 11.45
CA VAL A 33 6.97 -1.90 10.81
C VAL A 33 5.89 -1.74 11.86
N ALA A 34 5.33 -0.55 11.96
CA ALA A 34 4.30 -0.20 12.92
C ALA A 34 3.11 0.50 12.25
N ASN A 35 1.98 0.57 12.95
CA ASN A 35 0.76 1.24 12.49
C ASN A 35 0.28 0.80 11.10
N LEU A 36 0.53 -0.47 10.74
CA LEU A 36 0.18 -1.03 9.44
C LEU A 36 -1.34 -1.05 9.25
N GLN A 37 -1.80 -0.31 8.26
CA GLN A 37 -3.19 -0.21 7.83
C GLN A 37 -3.26 -0.50 6.34
N GLY A 38 -4.38 -1.07 5.89
CA GLY A 38 -4.52 -1.50 4.52
C GLY A 38 -5.95 -1.74 4.09
N VAL A 39 -6.21 -1.49 2.81
CA VAL A 39 -7.47 -1.79 2.11
C VAL A 39 -7.14 -2.14 0.66
N GLY A 40 -8.04 -2.88 0.00
CA GLY A 40 -7.79 -3.33 -1.35
C GLY A 40 -8.70 -4.46 -1.79
N ASP A 41 -8.59 -4.81 -3.06
CA ASP A 41 -9.26 -5.95 -3.68
C ASP A 41 -8.20 -6.89 -4.28
N THR A 42 -8.50 -8.20 -4.28
CA THR A 42 -7.60 -9.25 -4.83
C THR A 42 -8.29 -10.18 -5.83
N TRP A 43 -9.40 -9.74 -6.45
CA TRP A 43 -10.13 -10.56 -7.41
C TRP A 43 -9.59 -10.36 -8.83
N GLN A 44 -9.09 -11.44 -9.44
CA GLN A 44 -8.42 -11.46 -10.77
C GLN A 44 -7.18 -10.56 -10.89
N GLY A 45 -6.45 -10.39 -9.79
CA GLY A 45 -5.32 -9.49 -9.68
C GLY A 45 -5.29 -8.88 -8.29
N TYR A 46 -4.72 -7.70 -8.13
CA TYR A 46 -4.90 -6.90 -6.93
C TYR A 46 -4.84 -5.41 -7.19
N SER A 47 -5.49 -4.64 -6.31
CA SER A 47 -5.33 -3.21 -6.15
C SER A 47 -5.35 -2.91 -4.65
N LEU A 48 -4.19 -2.56 -4.09
CA LEU A 48 -3.98 -2.47 -2.65
C LEU A 48 -3.39 -1.11 -2.27
N TYR A 49 -3.88 -0.56 -1.17
CA TYR A 49 -3.39 0.64 -0.54
C TYR A 49 -2.93 0.28 0.87
N LEU A 50 -1.67 0.57 1.21
CA LEU A 50 -1.13 0.36 2.55
C LEU A 50 -0.55 1.65 3.10
N ARG A 51 -0.68 1.86 4.41
CA ARG A 51 0.09 2.87 5.15
C ARG A 51 0.73 2.21 6.37
N PHE A 52 1.99 2.52 6.59
CA PHE A 52 2.72 2.05 7.78
C PHE A 52 3.85 3.01 8.14
N ASN A 53 4.39 2.86 9.33
CA ASN A 53 5.67 3.43 9.72
C ASN A 53 6.76 2.37 9.60
N ALA A 54 7.98 2.76 9.22
CA ALA A 54 9.14 1.87 9.19
C ALA A 54 10.43 2.62 9.51
N SER A 55 11.46 1.87 9.92
CA SER A 55 12.81 2.45 10.10
C SER A 55 13.41 2.90 8.76
N LYS A 56 14.37 3.81 8.81
CA LYS A 56 15.13 4.23 7.61
C LYS A 56 15.79 3.03 6.91
N ALA A 57 16.36 2.10 7.68
CA ALA A 57 17.02 0.91 7.14
C ALA A 57 16.04 0.00 6.39
N ASP A 58 14.83 -0.20 6.93
CA ASP A 58 13.83 -1.04 6.28
C ASP A 58 13.22 -0.36 5.04
N ILE A 59 13.06 0.96 5.08
CA ILE A 59 12.67 1.75 3.89
C ILE A 59 13.70 1.58 2.79
N ASP A 60 15.00 1.75 3.11
CA ASP A 60 16.09 1.60 2.14
C ASP A 60 16.16 0.15 1.60
N ALA A 61 15.92 -0.86 2.45
CA ALA A 61 15.85 -2.25 2.03
C ALA A 61 14.68 -2.52 1.07
N VAL A 62 13.49 -1.94 1.30
CA VAL A 62 12.36 -2.03 0.38
C VAL A 62 12.70 -1.37 -0.96
N ILE A 63 13.29 -0.17 -0.94
CA ILE A 63 13.69 0.54 -2.18
C ILE A 63 14.72 -0.29 -2.96
N ALA A 64 15.66 -0.94 -2.26
CA ALA A 64 16.70 -1.78 -2.84
C ALA A 64 16.16 -3.03 -3.58
N GLN A 65 14.87 -3.37 -3.44
CA GLN A 65 14.23 -4.42 -4.24
C GLN A 65 14.12 -4.06 -5.74
N GLY A 66 14.48 -2.84 -6.14
CA GLY A 66 14.57 -2.41 -7.53
C GLY A 66 13.74 -1.17 -7.86
N PHE A 67 13.10 -0.58 -6.85
CA PHE A 67 12.34 0.66 -7.00
C PHE A 67 13.20 1.76 -7.63
N LYS A 68 12.62 2.45 -8.61
CA LYS A 68 13.25 3.57 -9.30
C LYS A 68 12.64 4.88 -8.79
N PRO A 69 13.44 5.95 -8.63
CA PRO A 69 12.91 7.25 -8.26
C PRO A 69 11.84 7.72 -9.25
N ALA A 70 10.78 8.30 -8.72
CA ALA A 70 9.69 8.91 -9.48
C ALA A 70 9.41 10.33 -8.95
N THR A 71 8.52 11.06 -9.63
CA THR A 71 8.06 12.37 -9.16
C THR A 71 6.65 12.25 -8.58
N TRP A 72 6.30 13.12 -7.64
CA TRP A 72 4.93 13.15 -7.12
C TRP A 72 3.92 13.38 -8.24
N GLN A 73 4.22 14.28 -9.18
CA GLN A 73 3.37 14.59 -10.33
C GLN A 73 3.09 13.34 -11.18
N SER A 74 4.08 12.47 -11.38
CA SER A 74 3.92 11.27 -12.22
C SER A 74 3.13 10.14 -11.55
N ILE A 75 3.06 10.08 -10.22
CA ILE A 75 2.42 8.96 -9.52
C ILE A 75 1.21 9.36 -8.66
N SER A 76 0.98 10.64 -8.39
CA SER A 76 -0.04 11.12 -7.45
C SER A 76 -1.45 10.57 -7.70
N PHE A 77 -1.86 10.47 -8.97
CA PHE A 77 -3.17 9.96 -9.34
C PHE A 77 -3.42 8.51 -8.91
N ARG A 78 -2.34 7.72 -8.72
CA ARG A 78 -2.40 6.34 -8.21
C ARG A 78 -2.80 6.27 -6.75
N PHE A 79 -2.59 7.35 -6.01
CA PHE A 79 -2.87 7.46 -4.58
C PHE A 79 -4.26 8.02 -4.27
N ASN A 80 -5.10 8.22 -5.29
CA ASN A 80 -6.51 8.55 -5.08
C ASN A 80 -7.25 7.29 -4.62
N LEU A 81 -7.80 7.32 -3.40
CA LEU A 81 -8.62 6.22 -2.91
C LEU A 81 -9.96 6.16 -3.66
N PRO A 82 -10.40 4.97 -4.11
CA PRO A 82 -11.76 4.77 -4.57
C PRO A 82 -12.77 5.02 -3.44
N SER A 83 -14.03 5.26 -3.80
CA SER A 83 -15.11 5.38 -2.82
C SER A 83 -15.25 4.08 -2.01
N GLY A 84 -15.43 4.18 -0.68
CA GLY A 84 -15.57 3.05 0.23
C GLY A 84 -14.24 2.45 0.76
N TYR A 85 -13.10 2.99 0.32
CA TYR A 85 -11.76 2.62 0.80
C TYR A 85 -11.25 3.47 1.99
N ASP A 86 -12.10 4.36 2.50
CA ASP A 86 -11.82 5.40 3.50
C ASP A 86 -11.71 4.86 4.94
N ARG A 87 -10.95 3.78 5.14
CA ARG A 87 -10.81 3.09 6.44
C ARG A 87 -9.55 3.47 7.23
N PHE A 88 -8.75 4.41 6.73
CA PHE A 88 -7.50 4.81 7.36
C PHE A 88 -7.71 5.79 8.53
N THR A 89 -7.00 5.59 9.63
CA THR A 89 -6.96 6.51 10.78
C THR A 89 -5.51 6.85 11.17
N PRO A 90 -5.04 8.11 10.99
CA PRO A 90 -5.75 9.26 10.42
C PRO A 90 -6.14 9.04 8.95
N ALA A 91 -6.94 9.94 8.38
CA ALA A 91 -7.39 9.84 6.99
C ALA A 91 -6.22 9.68 6.01
N TRP A 92 -6.47 9.00 4.89
CA TRP A 92 -5.48 8.80 3.84
C TRP A 92 -5.10 10.14 3.21
N GLY A 93 -3.83 10.54 3.35
CA GLY A 93 -3.35 11.85 2.91
C GLY A 93 -1.90 11.86 2.43
N PRO A 94 -1.49 11.02 1.47
CA PRO A 94 -0.13 11.08 0.92
C PRO A 94 0.18 12.45 0.30
N GLY A 95 -0.82 13.16 -0.24
CA GLY A 95 -0.65 14.48 -0.83
C GLY A 95 -0.26 15.58 0.19
N SER A 96 -0.65 15.44 1.45
CA SER A 96 -0.43 16.46 2.49
C SER A 96 0.91 16.33 3.23
N ILE A 97 1.71 15.29 2.99
CA ILE A 97 3.00 15.15 3.68
C ILE A 97 4.01 16.20 3.17
N PRO A 98 4.84 16.80 4.05
CA PRO A 98 5.67 17.96 3.70
C PRO A 98 6.82 17.58 2.76
N THR A 99 7.48 16.46 3.03
CA THR A 99 8.60 15.93 2.24
C THR A 99 8.20 14.60 1.63
N LYS A 100 8.23 14.52 0.29
CA LYS A 100 7.84 13.33 -0.47
C LYS A 100 9.04 12.75 -1.20
N GLU A 101 9.41 11.53 -0.86
CA GLU A 101 10.24 10.68 -1.71
C GLU A 101 9.31 9.71 -2.44
N CYS A 102 9.39 9.69 -3.77
CA CYS A 102 8.48 8.94 -4.62
C CYS A 102 9.25 7.86 -5.38
N TYR A 103 8.70 6.66 -5.45
CA TYR A 103 9.32 5.55 -6.16
C TYR A 103 8.29 4.68 -6.88
N GLU A 104 8.73 3.99 -7.92
CA GLU A 104 7.96 2.99 -8.64
C GLU A 104 8.77 1.72 -8.93
N LEU A 105 8.10 0.57 -8.96
CA LEU A 105 8.65 -0.71 -9.36
C LEU A 105 7.67 -1.39 -10.32
N SER A 106 8.05 -1.49 -11.60
CA SER A 106 7.23 -2.06 -12.67
C SER A 106 7.65 -3.49 -13.03
N ASN A 107 6.78 -4.19 -13.78
CA ASN A 107 6.98 -5.57 -14.26
C ASN A 107 7.12 -6.59 -13.12
N LEU A 108 6.44 -6.34 -12.01
CA LEU A 108 6.44 -7.21 -10.84
C LEU A 108 5.63 -8.47 -11.12
N LYS A 109 6.14 -9.62 -10.69
CA LYS A 109 5.45 -10.92 -10.80
C LYS A 109 5.42 -11.57 -9.43
N ASN A 110 4.26 -12.03 -9.00
CA ASN A 110 4.10 -12.75 -7.74
C ASN A 110 2.93 -13.76 -7.83
N GLY A 111 2.55 -14.38 -6.71
CA GLY A 111 1.47 -15.37 -6.69
C GLY A 111 0.09 -14.82 -7.03
N TRP A 112 -0.10 -13.50 -7.02
CA TRP A 112 -1.36 -12.80 -7.34
C TRP A 112 -1.36 -12.11 -8.69
N THR A 113 -0.21 -11.96 -9.36
CA THR A 113 -0.12 -11.21 -10.62
C THR A 113 0.94 -11.78 -11.56
N HIS A 114 0.61 -11.81 -12.86
CA HIS A 114 1.55 -12.08 -13.92
C HIS A 114 2.27 -10.80 -14.40
N SER A 115 1.73 -9.61 -14.08
CA SER A 115 2.37 -8.31 -14.26
C SER A 115 1.75 -7.23 -13.37
N GLY A 116 2.55 -6.55 -12.56
CA GLY A 116 2.12 -5.46 -11.69
C GLY A 116 3.10 -4.30 -11.59
N THR A 117 2.61 -3.23 -10.98
CA THR A 117 3.39 -2.04 -10.62
C THR A 117 3.11 -1.63 -9.19
N HIS A 118 4.16 -1.38 -8.43
CA HIS A 118 4.10 -0.83 -7.08
C HIS A 118 4.61 0.60 -7.06
N TYR A 119 4.05 1.38 -6.15
CA TYR A 119 4.35 2.79 -5.96
C TYR A 119 4.54 3.07 -4.47
N LEU A 120 5.53 3.90 -4.15
CA LEU A 120 5.81 4.37 -2.80
C LEU A 120 5.81 5.90 -2.75
N VAL A 121 5.24 6.43 -1.69
CA VAL A 121 5.38 7.83 -1.28
C VAL A 121 5.79 7.84 0.18
N ILE A 122 6.99 8.35 0.47
CA ILE A 122 7.63 8.24 1.76
C ILE A 122 7.88 9.65 2.33
N ASP A 123 7.53 9.83 3.61
CA ASP A 123 8.04 10.93 4.42
C ASP A 123 9.09 10.36 5.40
N ARG A 124 10.36 10.52 5.02
CA ARG A 124 11.50 9.98 5.77
C ARG A 124 11.70 10.65 7.13
N SER A 125 11.13 11.84 7.35
CA SER A 125 11.23 12.53 8.64
C SER A 125 10.37 11.87 9.72
N THR A 126 9.22 11.32 9.34
CA THR A 126 8.28 10.62 10.22
C THR A 126 8.33 9.10 10.05
N GLY A 127 9.08 8.59 9.08
CA GLY A 127 9.13 7.17 8.71
C GLY A 127 7.82 6.67 8.11
N THR A 128 6.92 7.57 7.69
CA THR A 128 5.61 7.21 7.13
C THR A 128 5.78 6.77 5.68
N VAL A 129 5.22 5.62 5.35
CA VAL A 129 5.20 5.06 4.00
C VAL A 129 3.76 4.89 3.55
N TYR A 130 3.44 5.46 2.39
CA TYR A 130 2.23 5.16 1.64
C TYR A 130 2.61 4.27 0.47
N PHE A 131 1.91 3.16 0.34
CA PHE A 131 2.08 2.20 -0.73
C PHE A 131 0.79 2.09 -1.53
N TYR A 132 0.93 2.05 -2.85
CA TYR A 132 -0.12 1.58 -3.75
C TYR A 132 0.46 0.52 -4.67
N GLY A 133 -0.20 -0.63 -4.74
CA GLY A 133 0.20 -1.73 -5.61
C GLY A 133 -0.96 -2.18 -6.48
N ILE A 134 -0.71 -2.40 -7.75
CA ILE A 134 -1.67 -2.99 -8.68
C ILE A 134 -1.03 -4.10 -9.50
N GLY A 135 -1.78 -5.15 -9.79
CA GLY A 135 -1.36 -6.22 -10.70
C GLY A 135 -2.55 -6.99 -11.26
N ALA A 136 -2.36 -7.60 -12.42
CA ALA A 136 -3.28 -8.56 -13.05
C ALA A 136 -2.55 -9.87 -13.37
#